data_AF-A0AAW8AJ63-F1
#
_entry.id   AF-A0AAW8AJ63-F1
#
_cell.length_a   1.000
_cell.length_b   1.000
_cell.length_c   1.000
_cell.angle_alpha   90.00
_cell.angle_beta   90.00
_cell.angle_gamma   90.00
#
_symmetry.space_group_name_H-M   'P 1'
#
loop_
_entity.id
_entity.type
_entity.pdbx_description
1 polymer ?
#
loop_
_entity_poly.entity_id
_entity_poly.type
_entity_poly.pdbx_seq_one_letter_code
_entity_poly.pdbx_strand_id
1 'polypeptide(L)'
;DQIRWLSHQSLIEAQYLRWMNDLREGLNRRLFMGLFDYEAHFAHYPEGAFYKRHLDAFRGQTNRVLTTVFYLNPDWQPELGGELLIWPT
;
A
#
# COMPACT_ATOMS: atom_id res chain seq x y z
N ASP A 1 3.17 13.57 -8.16
CA ASP A 1 3.12 12.11 -7.86
C ASP A 1 2.85 11.36 -9.15
N GLN A 2 3.47 10.21 -9.33
CA GLN A 2 3.17 9.33 -10.45
C GLN A 2 2.76 7.98 -9.90
N ILE A 3 1.54 7.56 -10.22
CA ILE A 3 1.02 6.25 -9.85
C ILE A 3 0.91 5.36 -11.07
N ARG A 4 1.17 4.07 -10.88
CA ARG A 4 0.90 3.04 -11.89
C ARG A 4 0.35 1.79 -11.22
N TRP A 5 -0.90 1.48 -11.52
CA TRP A 5 -1.57 0.28 -11.02
C TRP A 5 -0.85 -0.99 -11.48
N LEU A 6 -0.74 -1.94 -10.56
CA LEU A 6 -0.25 -3.27 -10.87
C LEU A 6 -1.31 -4.01 -11.68
N SER A 7 -0.86 -4.89 -12.55
CA SER A 7 -1.70 -5.71 -13.40
C SER A 7 -1.18 -7.13 -13.48
N HIS A 8 -2.02 -8.05 -13.95
CA HIS A 8 -1.60 -9.44 -14.19
C HIS A 8 -0.81 -9.64 -15.49
N GLN A 9 -0.50 -8.56 -16.23
CA GLN A 9 0.22 -8.63 -17.50
C GLN A 9 1.72 -8.87 -17.32
N SER A 10 2.30 -8.39 -16.21
CA SER A 10 3.69 -8.62 -15.84
C SER A 10 3.80 -9.82 -14.90
N LEU A 11 4.73 -10.73 -15.19
CA LEU A 11 4.97 -11.91 -14.35
C LEU A 11 5.33 -11.55 -12.90
N ILE A 12 6.06 -10.46 -12.69
CA ILE A 12 6.49 -10.02 -11.36
C ILE A 12 5.32 -9.39 -10.60
N GLU A 13 4.54 -8.54 -11.25
CA GLU A 13 3.35 -7.93 -10.65
C GLU A 13 2.31 -9.00 -10.29
N ALA A 14 2.08 -9.97 -11.18
CA ALA A 14 1.18 -11.08 -10.93
C ALA A 14 1.62 -11.95 -9.75
N GLN A 15 2.92 -12.15 -9.55
CA GLN A 15 3.45 -12.87 -8.38
C GLN A 15 3.24 -12.09 -7.09
N TYR A 16 3.52 -10.78 -7.09
CA TYR A 16 3.25 -9.92 -5.94
C TYR A 16 1.77 -9.92 -5.57
N LEU A 17 0.87 -9.72 -6.55
CA LEU A 17 -0.58 -9.72 -6.32
C LEU A 17 -1.07 -11.06 -5.77
N ARG A 18 -0.50 -12.19 -6.23
CA ARG A 18 -0.81 -13.52 -5.67
C ARG A 18 -0.39 -13.63 -4.21
N TRP A 19 0.84 -13.21 -3.88
CA TRP A 19 1.33 -13.23 -2.51
C TRP A 19 0.47 -12.37 -1.57
N MET A 20 0.05 -11.19 -2.03
CA MET A 20 -0.85 -10.32 -1.28
C MET A 20 -2.26 -10.91 -1.12
N ASN A 21 -2.76 -11.66 -2.11
CA ASN A 21 -4.01 -12.40 -1.95
C ASN A 21 -3.89 -13.49 -0.88
N ASP A 22 -2.80 -14.25 -0.86
CA ASP A 22 -2.58 -15.30 0.14
C ASP A 22 -2.50 -14.69 1.55
N LEU A 23 -1.86 -13.53 1.68
CA LEU A 23 -1.85 -12.75 2.92
C LEU A 23 -3.27 -12.31 3.32
N ARG A 24 -4.04 -11.73 2.40
CA ARG A 24 -5.43 -11.30 2.63
C ARG A 24 -6.29 -12.44 3.18
N GLU A 25 -6.22 -13.61 2.55
CA GLU A 25 -6.94 -14.79 3.04
C GLU A 25 -6.44 -15.27 4.40
N GLY A 26 -5.12 -15.24 4.61
CA GLY A 26 -4.50 -15.58 5.88
C GLY A 26 -4.94 -14.67 7.03
N LEU A 27 -5.11 -13.38 6.76
CA LEU A 27 -5.62 -12.39 7.70
C LEU A 27 -7.12 -12.59 7.96
N ASN A 28 -7.92 -12.82 6.93
CA ASN A 28 -9.35 -13.13 7.10
C ASN A 28 -9.58 -14.34 7.99
N ARG A 29 -8.81 -15.41 7.82
CA ARG A 29 -8.96 -16.63 8.64
C ARG A 29 -8.56 -16.43 10.11
N ARG A 30 -7.62 -15.53 10.40
CA ARG A 30 -7.05 -15.37 11.75
C ARG A 30 -7.63 -14.20 12.53
N LEU A 31 -8.01 -13.15 11.82
CA LEU A 31 -8.43 -11.87 12.38
C LEU A 31 -9.87 -11.50 12.00
N PHE A 32 -10.55 -12.34 11.20
CA PHE A 32 -11.95 -12.15 10.79
C PHE A 32 -12.23 -10.76 10.16
N MET A 33 -11.26 -10.22 9.42
CA MET A 33 -11.29 -8.84 8.92
C MET A 33 -12.28 -8.59 7.77
N GLY A 34 -12.77 -9.63 7.10
CA GLY A 34 -13.71 -9.48 5.98
C GLY A 34 -13.12 -8.72 4.78
N LEU A 35 -11.84 -8.91 4.47
CA LEU A 35 -11.16 -8.29 3.32
C LEU A 35 -11.62 -8.97 2.01
N PHE A 36 -12.17 -8.23 1.06
CA PHE A 36 -12.74 -8.81 -0.18
C PHE A 36 -11.76 -8.75 -1.36
N ASP A 37 -11.28 -7.56 -1.70
CA ASP A 37 -10.39 -7.31 -2.82
C ASP A 37 -9.05 -6.75 -2.35
N TYR A 38 -8.05 -6.82 -3.24
CA TYR A 38 -6.74 -6.21 -3.03
C TYR A 38 -6.31 -5.48 -4.30
N GLU A 39 -5.96 -4.21 -4.15
CA GLU A 39 -5.42 -3.36 -5.20
C GLU A 39 -4.08 -2.78 -4.76
N ALA A 40 -3.15 -2.62 -5.69
CA ALA A 40 -1.84 -2.03 -5.43
C ALA A 40 -1.35 -1.24 -6.65
N HIS A 41 -0.56 -0.22 -6.39
CA HIS A 41 0.10 0.56 -7.42
C HIS A 41 1.53 0.90 -7.01
N PHE A 42 2.40 1.08 -7.99
CA PHE A 42 3.64 1.81 -7.78
C PHE A 42 3.31 3.27 -7.51
N ALA A 43 4.07 3.91 -6.65
CA ALA A 43 4.06 5.35 -6.44
C ALA A 43 5.50 5.86 -6.47
N HIS A 44 5.76 6.88 -7.29
CA HIS A 44 7.05 7.55 -7.36
C HIS A 44 6.92 8.99 -6.88
N TYR A 45 7.74 9.34 -5.90
CA TYR A 45 7.85 10.66 -5.29
C TYR A 45 9.22 11.25 -5.65
N PRO A 46 9.28 12.21 -6.58
CA PRO A 46 10.49 13.00 -6.79
C PRO A 46 10.90 13.74 -5.51
N GLU A 47 12.16 14.16 -5.43
CA GLU A 47 12.66 14.99 -4.33
C GLU A 47 11.76 16.22 -4.10
N GLY A 48 11.44 16.49 -2.84
CA GLY A 48 10.55 17.58 -2.43
C GLY A 48 9.05 17.31 -2.62
N ALA A 49 8.65 16.22 -3.29
CA ALA A 49 7.25 15.81 -3.35
C ALA A 49 6.82 15.18 -2.01
N PHE A 50 5.59 15.45 -1.59
CA PHE A 50 5.04 14.90 -0.35
C PHE A 50 3.54 14.66 -0.47
N TYR A 51 3.01 13.82 0.40
CA TYR A 51 1.58 13.66 0.59
C TYR A 51 1.15 14.34 1.89
N LYS A 52 0.06 15.12 1.84
CA LYS A 52 -0.47 15.76 3.05
C LYS A 52 -1.07 14.70 3.98
N ARG A 53 -1.09 14.99 5.28
CA ARG A 53 -1.78 14.14 6.27
C ARG A 53 -3.23 13.89 5.81
N HIS A 54 -3.62 12.62 5.74
CA HIS A 54 -4.94 12.18 5.29
C HIS A 54 -5.30 10.82 5.91
N LEU A 55 -6.52 10.37 5.63
CA LEU A 55 -6.98 9.01 5.89
C LEU A 55 -7.18 8.30 4.56
N ASP A 56 -6.78 7.03 4.47
CA ASP A 56 -6.95 6.23 3.24
C ASP A 56 -8.40 5.85 2.97
N ALA A 57 -9.19 5.68 4.04
CA ALA A 57 -10.63 5.45 3.96
C ALA A 57 -11.36 6.80 4.08
N PHE A 58 -11.84 7.32 2.95
CA PHE A 58 -12.66 8.53 2.94
C PHE A 58 -14.01 8.30 3.62
N ARG A 59 -14.54 9.33 4.27
CA ARG A 59 -15.87 9.28 4.90
C ARG A 59 -16.93 8.87 3.87
N GLY A 60 -17.62 7.77 4.14
CA GLY A 60 -18.68 7.23 3.27
C GLY A 60 -18.23 6.15 2.28
N GLN A 61 -16.93 5.87 2.16
CA GLN A 61 -16.40 4.73 1.40
C GLN A 61 -15.75 3.73 2.37
N THR A 62 -16.53 2.79 2.88
CA THR A 62 -16.11 1.80 3.91
C THR A 62 -15.31 0.63 3.34
N ASN A 63 -14.71 0.80 2.16
CA ASN A 63 -14.20 -0.32 1.36
C ASN A 63 -12.74 -0.64 1.69
N ARG A 64 -12.05 0.25 2.43
CA ARG A 64 -10.64 0.10 2.79
C ARG A 64 -10.50 -0.16 4.28
N VAL A 65 -10.18 -1.41 4.61
CA VAL A 65 -10.04 -1.91 5.99
C VAL A 65 -8.56 -2.07 6.38
N LEU A 66 -7.69 -2.36 5.40
CA LEU A 66 -6.25 -2.56 5.62
C LEU A 66 -5.46 -1.92 4.47
N THR A 67 -4.54 -1.04 4.82
CA THR A 67 -3.52 -0.51 3.89
C THR A 67 -2.22 -1.27 4.05
N THR A 68 -1.54 -1.54 2.94
CA THR A 68 -0.20 -2.11 2.91
C THR A 68 0.73 -1.18 2.13
N VAL A 69 1.94 -0.92 2.66
CA VAL A 69 2.98 -0.16 1.97
C VAL A 69 4.24 -1.02 1.89
N PHE A 70 4.82 -1.14 0.71
CA PHE A 70 6.08 -1.84 0.48
C PHE A 70 7.11 -0.89 -0.13
N TYR A 71 8.19 -0.65 0.60
CA TYR A 71 9.24 0.29 0.19
C TYR A 71 10.27 -0.38 -0.72
N LEU A 72 10.63 0.31 -1.80
CA LEU A 72 11.60 -0.13 -2.81
C LEU A 72 12.82 0.80 -2.88
N ASN A 73 13.22 1.37 -1.74
CA ASN A 73 14.32 2.32 -1.62
C ASN A 73 15.51 1.61 -0.94
N PRO A 74 16.35 0.86 -1.67
CA PRO A 74 17.56 0.30 -1.09
C PRO A 74 18.45 1.43 -0.57
N ASP A 75 19.17 1.16 0.52
CA ASP A 75 20.13 2.10 1.14
C ASP A 75 19.54 3.45 1.61
N TRP A 76 18.22 3.53 1.81
CA TRP A 76 17.59 4.71 2.39
C TRP A 76 18.14 4.99 3.80
N GLN A 77 18.42 6.26 4.07
CA GLN A 77 18.93 6.75 5.35
C GLN A 77 18.00 7.85 5.89
N PRO A 78 17.87 8.02 7.23
CA PRO A 78 16.99 9.03 7.82
C PRO A 78 17.22 10.46 7.33
N GLU A 79 18.46 10.81 6.98
CA GLU A 79 18.83 12.15 6.50
C GLU A 79 18.24 12.49 5.12
N LEU A 80 17.80 11.46 4.36
CA LEU A 80 17.14 11.65 3.07
C LEU A 80 15.66 12.04 3.21
N GLY A 81 15.08 11.91 4.40
CA GLY A 81 13.67 12.18 4.66
C GLY A 81 12.72 11.29 3.85
N GLY A 82 11.46 11.72 3.72
CA GLY A 82 10.44 10.95 2.99
C GLY A 82 9.81 9.81 3.80
N GLU A 83 9.97 9.87 5.13
CA GLU A 83 9.38 8.94 6.06
C GLU A 83 7.85 8.99 6.06
N LEU A 84 7.22 7.83 6.34
CA LEU A 84 5.81 7.78 6.66
C LEU A 84 5.61 8.15 8.12
N LEU A 85 4.91 9.26 8.35
CA LEU A 85 4.48 9.67 9.68
C LEU A 85 3.05 9.17 9.93
N ILE A 86 2.84 8.49 11.07
CA ILE A 86 1.55 7.97 11.49
C ILE A 86 1.10 8.71 12.76
N TRP A 87 -0.13 9.24 12.73
CA TRP A 87 -0.77 9.87 13.88
C TRP A 87 -1.89 8.95 14.38
N PRO A 88 -1.62 8.07 15.35
CA PRO A 88 -2.67 7.25 15.94
C PRO A 88 -3.68 8.17 16.64
N THR A 89 -4.96 7.89 16.41
CA THR A 89 -6.07 8.48 17.18
C THR A 89 -6.16 7.90 18.57
#